data_AF-A0A914PGM5-F1
#
_entry.id   AF-A0A914PGM5-F1
#
_cell.length_a   1.000
_cell.length_b   1.000
_cell.length_c   1.000
_cell.angle_alpha   90.00
_cell.angle_beta   90.00
_cell.angle_gamma   90.00
#
_symmetry.space_group_name_H-M   'P 1'
#
loop_
_entity.id
_entity.type
_entity.pdbx_description
1 polymer ?
#
loop_
_entity_poly.entity_id
_entity_poly.type
_entity_poly.pdbx_seq_one_letter_code
_entity_poly.pdbx_strand_id
1 'polypeptide(L)'
;MSKIVKKFINKPEDCVSEALKGLVLADENLKFCKHNIRVIYRSDIEDLIEKKKVTLISGGGSGHEPFAAGFVGKFGLSAAVCGDIFASPSSESVYSALECIKSGGGTIVFVINYTGDRLNFGMAVEKFRVNEKDAKIDLIFIDDDIALEENNGLTTGNRGLAGAILVFQIIGYLSEENEKEFEEMLKESNEIINNVGEKVLNS
;
A
#
# COMPACT_ATOMS: atom_id res chain seq x y z
N MET A 1 34.04 4.11 -27.19
CA MET A 1 33.24 4.79 -26.16
C MET A 1 32.85 3.77 -25.11
N SER A 2 33.18 4.00 -23.83
CA SER A 2 32.67 3.15 -22.75
C SER A 2 31.16 3.30 -22.66
N LYS A 3 30.44 2.18 -22.51
CA LYS A 3 28.99 2.18 -22.34
C LYS A 3 28.65 2.94 -21.06
N ILE A 4 27.96 4.08 -21.17
CA ILE A 4 27.50 4.83 -20.00
C ILE A 4 26.45 3.96 -19.29
N VAL A 5 26.75 3.55 -18.06
CA VAL A 5 25.80 2.87 -17.18
C VAL A 5 24.84 3.92 -16.63
N LYS A 6 23.55 3.82 -17.00
CA LYS A 6 22.51 4.76 -16.57
C LYS A 6 21.75 4.31 -15.31
N LYS A 7 21.84 3.03 -14.95
CA LYS A 7 21.12 2.41 -13.83
C LYS A 7 22.08 1.54 -13.03
N PHE A 8 22.13 1.74 -11.72
CA PHE A 8 22.91 0.92 -10.79
C PHE A 8 22.08 -0.27 -10.33
N ILE A 9 22.00 -1.29 -11.17
CA ILE A 9 21.28 -2.53 -10.91
C ILE A 9 22.14 -3.72 -11.32
N ASN A 10 21.97 -4.87 -10.65
CA ASN A 10 22.59 -6.12 -11.07
C ASN A 10 21.80 -6.68 -12.27
N LYS A 11 20.75 -7.47 -11.99
CA LYS A 11 19.83 -7.99 -13.01
C LYS A 11 18.49 -7.26 -12.94
N PRO A 12 17.89 -6.86 -14.08
CA PRO A 12 16.59 -6.19 -14.10
C PRO A 12 15.49 -6.96 -13.35
N GLU A 13 15.44 -8.28 -13.46
CA GLU A 13 14.47 -9.15 -12.79
C GLU A 13 14.61 -9.15 -11.25
N ASP A 14 15.83 -8.94 -10.76
CA ASP A 14 16.14 -8.97 -9.33
C ASP A 14 16.04 -7.60 -8.67
N CYS A 15 15.98 -6.51 -9.45
CA CYS A 15 16.19 -5.15 -8.95
C CYS A 15 15.27 -4.76 -7.79
N VAL A 16 13.98 -5.13 -7.86
CA VAL A 16 13.01 -4.89 -6.77
C VAL A 16 13.37 -5.71 -5.53
N SER A 17 13.77 -6.98 -5.70
CA SER A 17 14.11 -7.85 -4.57
C SER A 17 15.37 -7.37 -3.87
N GLU A 18 16.36 -6.95 -4.63
CA GLU A 18 17.61 -6.40 -4.10
C GLU A 18 17.40 -5.07 -3.38
N ALA A 19 16.58 -4.18 -3.95
CA ALA A 19 16.23 -2.91 -3.32
C ALA A 19 15.50 -3.11 -1.98
N LEU A 20 14.51 -4.01 -1.93
CA LEU A 20 13.78 -4.34 -0.70
C LEU A 20 14.70 -5.00 0.33
N LYS A 21 15.61 -5.90 -0.08
CA LYS A 21 16.63 -6.47 0.82
C LYS A 21 17.49 -5.37 1.42
N GLY A 22 17.95 -4.42 0.60
CA GLY A 22 18.71 -3.27 1.06
C GLY A 22 17.95 -2.45 2.09
N LEU A 23 16.66 -2.18 1.85
CA LEU A 23 15.79 -1.45 2.77
C LEU A 23 15.65 -2.15 4.12
N VAL A 24 15.30 -3.45 4.13
CA VAL A 24 15.14 -4.23 5.37
C VAL A 24 16.47 -4.41 6.12
N LEU A 25 17.61 -4.45 5.42
CA LEU A 25 18.93 -4.47 6.06
C LEU A 25 19.31 -3.10 6.67
N ALA A 26 18.76 -2.00 6.14
CA ALA A 26 19.07 -0.65 6.60
C ALA A 26 18.18 -0.18 7.77
N ASP A 27 16.99 -0.75 7.93
CA ASP A 27 16.03 -0.39 8.97
C ASP A 27 15.58 -1.63 9.76
N GLU A 28 16.00 -1.72 11.03
CA GLU A 28 15.64 -2.82 11.94
C GLU A 28 14.14 -2.87 12.27
N ASN A 29 13.40 -1.79 11.98
CA ASN A 29 11.96 -1.71 12.17
C ASN A 29 11.17 -2.38 11.05
N LEU A 30 11.84 -2.98 10.06
CA LEU A 30 11.20 -3.62 8.92
C LEU A 30 11.51 -5.12 8.88
N LYS A 31 10.52 -5.91 8.44
CA LYS A 31 10.63 -7.36 8.26
C LYS A 31 9.98 -7.79 6.96
N PHE A 32 10.48 -8.88 6.38
CA PHE A 32 9.80 -9.58 5.30
C PHE A 32 8.74 -10.53 5.82
N CYS A 33 7.60 -10.60 5.15
CA CYS A 33 6.63 -11.66 5.41
C CYS A 33 7.27 -13.02 5.06
N LYS A 34 7.12 -14.03 5.92
CA LYS A 34 7.96 -15.26 6.00
C LYS A 34 8.28 -15.96 4.67
N HIS A 35 7.41 -15.86 3.67
CA HIS A 35 7.59 -16.50 2.37
C HIS A 35 7.42 -15.55 1.18
N ASN A 36 7.41 -14.24 1.42
CA ASN A 36 7.24 -13.26 0.36
C ASN A 36 8.10 -12.01 0.57
N ILE A 37 9.23 -11.98 -0.13
CA ILE A 37 10.16 -10.84 -0.17
C ILE A 37 9.53 -9.57 -0.76
N ARG A 38 8.43 -9.67 -1.50
CA ARG A 38 7.70 -8.50 -2.02
C ARG A 38 6.84 -7.83 -0.97
N VAL A 39 6.75 -8.39 0.24
CA VAL A 39 5.95 -7.86 1.34
C VAL A 39 6.87 -7.44 2.47
N ILE A 40 6.84 -6.14 2.77
CA ILE A 40 7.51 -5.55 3.93
C ILE A 40 6.44 -5.16 4.95
N TYR A 41 6.69 -5.44 6.22
CA TYR A 41 5.83 -5.01 7.31
C TYR A 41 6.67 -4.54 8.51
N ARG A 42 6.05 -3.76 9.40
CA ARG A 42 6.71 -3.21 10.59
C ARG A 42 7.07 -4.30 11.61
N SER A 43 8.23 -4.20 12.23
CA SER A 43 8.78 -5.24 13.11
C SER A 43 8.00 -5.43 14.41
N ASP A 44 7.29 -4.38 14.84
CA ASP A 44 6.43 -4.24 16.02
C ASP A 44 4.96 -4.57 15.73
N ILE A 45 4.65 -5.27 14.62
CA ILE A 45 3.26 -5.57 14.24
C ILE A 45 2.46 -6.30 15.34
N GLU A 46 3.12 -7.15 16.14
CA GLU A 46 2.47 -7.89 17.22
C GLU A 46 1.90 -6.94 18.28
N ASP A 47 2.59 -5.83 18.58
CA ASP A 47 2.08 -4.81 19.51
C ASP A 47 0.78 -4.16 19.00
N LEU A 48 0.67 -3.97 17.68
CA LEU A 48 -0.55 -3.42 17.06
C LEU A 48 -1.70 -4.43 17.17
N ILE A 49 -1.40 -5.71 16.91
CA ILE A 49 -2.38 -6.81 16.94
C ILE A 49 -2.89 -7.01 18.37
N GLU A 50 -1.99 -7.07 19.37
CA GLU A 50 -2.35 -7.22 20.78
C GLU A 50 -3.20 -6.07 21.30
N LYS A 51 -2.87 -4.83 20.89
CA LYS A 51 -3.65 -3.62 21.23
C LYS A 51 -4.91 -3.47 20.38
N LYS A 52 -5.17 -4.38 19.44
CA LYS A 52 -6.30 -4.35 18.50
C LYS A 52 -6.38 -3.03 17.73
N LYS A 53 -5.24 -2.45 17.35
CA LYS A 53 -5.19 -1.27 16.48
C LYS A 53 -5.61 -1.66 15.06
N VAL A 54 -6.21 -0.72 14.33
CA VAL A 54 -6.51 -0.88 12.89
C VAL A 54 -5.18 -0.97 12.13
N THR A 55 -4.97 -2.01 11.31
CA THR A 55 -3.76 -2.11 10.48
C THR A 55 -3.96 -1.54 9.10
N LEU A 56 -2.90 -0.95 8.54
CA LEU A 56 -2.96 -0.21 7.28
C LEU A 56 -2.03 -0.85 6.26
N ILE A 57 -2.52 -1.10 5.06
CA ILE A 57 -1.72 -1.69 3.97
C ILE A 57 -1.96 -0.94 2.68
N SER A 58 -0.88 -0.78 1.91
CA SER A 58 -0.95 -0.33 0.52
C SER A 58 0.11 -1.03 -0.31
N GLY A 59 0.16 -0.72 -1.59
CA GLY A 59 1.15 -1.27 -2.51
C GLY A 59 0.81 -0.96 -3.95
N GLY A 60 1.67 -1.43 -4.84
CA GLY A 60 1.57 -1.17 -6.27
C GLY A 60 2.85 -1.55 -6.99
N GLY A 61 2.98 -1.11 -8.24
CA GLY A 61 4.20 -1.30 -9.01
C GLY A 61 5.40 -0.60 -8.39
N SER A 62 6.57 -1.25 -8.44
CA SER A 62 7.83 -0.64 -8.03
C SER A 62 8.30 0.42 -9.05
N GLY A 63 9.26 1.27 -8.68
CA GLY A 63 9.67 2.44 -9.48
C GLY A 63 9.01 3.76 -9.06
N HIS A 64 8.23 3.73 -7.98
CA HIS A 64 7.64 4.89 -7.33
C HIS A 64 8.23 5.13 -5.93
N GLU A 65 9.39 4.55 -5.62
CA GLU A 65 10.02 4.68 -4.31
C GLU A 65 10.18 6.17 -3.93
N PRO A 66 9.80 6.58 -2.70
CA PRO A 66 9.60 5.74 -1.52
C PRO A 66 8.24 5.00 -1.44
N PHE A 67 7.29 5.22 -2.35
CA PHE A 67 6.04 4.47 -2.35
C PHE A 67 6.24 2.98 -2.72
N ALA A 68 5.60 2.02 -2.03
CA ALA A 68 4.88 2.14 -0.76
C ALA A 68 5.77 1.82 0.45
N ALA A 69 6.87 1.08 0.25
CA ALA A 69 7.68 0.49 1.32
C ALA A 69 8.32 1.52 2.27
N GLY A 70 8.69 2.70 1.77
CA GLY A 70 9.24 3.77 2.59
C GLY A 70 8.23 4.43 3.53
N PHE A 71 6.94 4.09 3.42
CA PHE A 71 5.89 4.55 4.33
C PHE A 71 5.46 3.48 5.35
N VAL A 72 6.13 2.32 5.39
CA VAL A 72 5.92 1.31 6.42
C VAL A 72 6.64 1.73 7.70
N GLY A 73 5.92 1.77 8.81
CA GLY A 73 6.46 2.17 10.10
C GLY A 73 5.44 2.97 10.91
N LYS A 74 5.82 3.33 12.14
CA LYS A 74 4.99 4.08 13.09
C LYS A 74 4.38 5.33 12.43
N PHE A 75 3.10 5.60 12.70
CA PHE A 75 2.32 6.69 12.08
C PHE A 75 2.11 6.58 10.56
N GLY A 76 2.51 5.47 9.93
CA GLY A 76 2.26 5.17 8.53
C GLY A 76 1.64 3.79 8.35
N LEU A 77 2.05 3.10 7.29
CA LEU A 77 1.54 1.78 6.94
C LEU A 77 2.05 0.71 7.93
N SER A 78 1.23 -0.31 8.15
CA SER A 78 1.61 -1.56 8.81
C SER A 78 2.37 -2.48 7.85
N ALA A 79 1.99 -2.49 6.57
CA ALA A 79 2.70 -3.22 5.52
C ALA A 79 2.61 -2.54 4.14
N ALA A 80 3.56 -2.90 3.27
CA ALA A 80 3.59 -2.53 1.87
C ALA A 80 3.80 -3.77 0.99
N VAL A 81 3.14 -3.78 -0.16
CA VAL A 81 3.26 -4.84 -1.17
C VAL A 81 3.84 -4.27 -2.46
N CYS A 82 5.02 -4.74 -2.84
CA CYS A 82 5.77 -4.22 -3.98
C CYS A 82 5.67 -5.17 -5.17
N GLY A 83 5.01 -4.74 -6.24
CA GLY A 83 4.99 -5.45 -7.51
C GLY A 83 6.28 -5.29 -8.30
N ASP A 84 6.30 -5.80 -9.53
CA ASP A 84 7.40 -5.51 -10.45
C ASP A 84 7.37 -4.05 -10.91
N ILE A 85 8.38 -3.62 -11.67
CA ILE A 85 8.50 -2.22 -12.13
C ILE A 85 7.25 -1.82 -12.93
N PHE A 86 6.50 -0.83 -12.43
CA PHE A 86 5.25 -0.32 -12.98
C PHE A 86 4.13 -1.37 -13.19
N ALA A 87 4.19 -2.47 -12.44
CA ALA A 87 3.19 -3.54 -12.50
C ALA A 87 2.67 -3.87 -11.10
N SER A 88 1.34 -3.90 -10.95
CA SER A 88 0.67 -4.24 -9.70
C SER A 88 1.18 -5.57 -9.11
N PRO A 89 1.34 -5.69 -7.78
CA PRO A 89 1.68 -6.95 -7.14
C PRO A 89 0.60 -8.01 -7.38
N SER A 90 0.99 -9.29 -7.32
CA SER A 90 0.01 -10.37 -7.40
C SER A 90 -0.96 -10.33 -6.22
N SER A 91 -2.21 -10.74 -6.46
CA SER A 91 -3.21 -10.93 -5.39
C SER A 91 -2.71 -11.85 -4.27
N GLU A 92 -1.88 -12.85 -4.59
CA GLU A 92 -1.30 -13.73 -3.57
C GLU A 92 -0.29 -13.00 -2.66
N SER A 93 0.45 -12.04 -3.21
CA SER A 93 1.36 -11.21 -2.39
C SER A 93 0.59 -10.27 -1.47
N VAL A 94 -0.51 -9.70 -1.97
CA VAL A 94 -1.42 -8.89 -1.14
C VAL A 94 -2.04 -9.75 -0.05
N TYR A 95 -2.51 -10.97 -0.37
CA TYR A 95 -3.06 -11.90 0.60
C TYR A 95 -2.04 -12.28 1.68
N SER A 96 -0.79 -12.59 1.32
CA SER A 96 0.29 -12.85 2.29
C SER A 96 0.50 -11.67 3.25
N ALA A 97 0.40 -10.44 2.75
CA ALA A 97 0.53 -9.25 3.59
C ALA A 97 -0.63 -9.14 4.59
N LEU A 98 -1.87 -9.40 4.16
CA LEU A 98 -3.04 -9.44 5.06
C LEU A 98 -2.87 -10.49 6.15
N GLU A 99 -2.36 -11.69 5.84
CA GLU A 99 -2.05 -12.72 6.84
C GLU A 99 -1.00 -12.26 7.86
N CYS A 100 0.01 -11.51 7.40
CA CYS A 100 1.09 -11.00 8.24
C CYS A 100 0.67 -9.84 9.17
N ILE A 101 -0.44 -9.13 8.89
CA ILE A 101 -0.85 -7.93 9.66
C ILE A 101 -2.28 -7.99 10.23
N LYS A 102 -2.97 -9.13 10.14
CA LYS A 102 -4.37 -9.20 10.58
C LYS A 102 -4.52 -8.84 12.05
N SER A 103 -5.38 -7.87 12.35
CA SER A 103 -5.65 -7.37 13.70
C SER A 103 -7.14 -7.46 14.01
N GLY A 104 -7.47 -7.68 15.28
CA GLY A 104 -8.85 -7.63 15.76
C GLY A 104 -9.49 -6.24 15.64
N GLY A 105 -8.69 -5.18 15.49
CA GLY A 105 -9.17 -3.83 15.16
C GLY A 105 -9.63 -3.66 13.73
N GLY A 106 -9.26 -4.58 12.84
CA GLY A 106 -9.53 -4.53 11.40
C GLY A 106 -8.34 -4.05 10.57
N THR A 107 -8.51 -4.08 9.25
CA THR A 107 -7.46 -3.76 8.28
C THR A 107 -8.01 -2.88 7.15
N ILE A 108 -7.41 -1.72 6.93
CA ILE A 108 -7.75 -0.83 5.80
C ILE A 108 -6.73 -1.05 4.69
N VAL A 109 -7.25 -1.36 3.51
CA VAL A 109 -6.46 -1.62 2.30
C VAL A 109 -6.56 -0.42 1.37
N PHE A 110 -5.52 0.41 1.34
CA PHE A 110 -5.44 1.54 0.43
C PHE A 110 -4.94 1.10 -0.94
N VAL A 111 -5.73 1.37 -1.97
CA VAL A 111 -5.47 0.96 -3.35
C VAL A 111 -5.36 2.19 -4.24
N ILE A 112 -4.22 2.35 -4.89
CA ILE A 112 -4.04 3.38 -5.91
C ILE A 112 -4.95 3.03 -7.10
N ASN A 113 -5.74 4.00 -7.62
CA ASN A 113 -6.80 3.72 -8.57
C ASN A 113 -6.28 3.45 -10.01
N TYR A 114 -5.62 2.30 -10.19
CA TYR A 114 -5.24 1.71 -11.47
C TYR A 114 -5.90 0.34 -11.62
N THR A 115 -6.24 -0.05 -12.85
CA THR A 115 -6.96 -1.30 -13.15
C THR A 115 -6.31 -2.54 -12.54
N GLY A 116 -4.98 -2.67 -12.67
CA GLY A 116 -4.24 -3.81 -12.13
C GLY A 116 -4.32 -3.89 -10.61
N ASP A 117 -4.15 -2.75 -9.93
CA ASP A 117 -4.21 -2.67 -8.47
C ASP A 117 -5.61 -2.94 -7.94
N ARG A 118 -6.66 -2.36 -8.55
CA ARG A 118 -8.05 -2.67 -8.19
C ARG A 118 -8.34 -4.16 -8.28
N LEU A 119 -7.90 -4.81 -9.35
CA LEU A 119 -8.15 -6.23 -9.58
C LEU A 119 -7.39 -7.10 -8.58
N ASN A 120 -6.08 -6.90 -8.42
CA ASN A 120 -5.26 -7.75 -7.55
C ASN A 120 -5.60 -7.58 -6.08
N PHE A 121 -5.73 -6.34 -5.60
CA PHE A 121 -6.09 -6.08 -4.20
C PHE A 121 -7.52 -6.50 -3.90
N GLY A 122 -8.47 -6.24 -4.82
CA GLY A 122 -9.85 -6.70 -4.69
C GLY A 122 -9.94 -8.22 -4.56
N MET A 123 -9.27 -8.97 -5.44
CA MET A 123 -9.22 -10.43 -5.38
C MET A 123 -8.63 -10.95 -4.06
N ALA A 124 -7.57 -10.29 -3.55
CA ALA A 124 -6.94 -10.67 -2.29
C ALA A 124 -7.87 -10.43 -1.10
N VAL A 125 -8.55 -9.28 -1.04
CA VAL A 125 -9.51 -8.95 0.03
C VAL A 125 -10.70 -9.90 0.02
N GLU A 126 -11.26 -10.21 -1.15
CA GLU A 126 -12.36 -11.18 -1.26
C GLU A 126 -11.93 -12.58 -0.80
N LYS A 127 -10.76 -13.05 -1.24
CA LYS A 127 -10.19 -14.31 -0.76
C LYS A 127 -9.99 -14.31 0.77
N PHE A 128 -9.53 -13.19 1.33
CA PHE A 128 -9.33 -13.03 2.77
C PHE A 128 -10.66 -13.08 3.53
N ARG A 129 -11.70 -12.37 3.07
CA ARG A 129 -13.06 -12.39 3.66
C ARG A 129 -13.66 -13.80 3.68
N VAL A 130 -13.42 -14.60 2.64
CA VAL A 130 -13.89 -16.00 2.58
C VAL A 130 -13.21 -16.89 3.63
N ASN A 131 -11.91 -16.69 3.86
CA ASN A 131 -11.12 -17.49 4.79
C ASN A 131 -11.25 -17.04 6.26
N GLU A 132 -11.48 -15.75 6.48
CA GLU A 132 -11.54 -15.11 7.80
C GLU A 132 -12.92 -14.45 7.96
N LYS A 133 -13.95 -15.25 8.28
CA LYS A 133 -15.37 -14.82 8.24
C LYS A 133 -15.71 -13.61 9.11
N ASP A 134 -14.96 -13.39 10.19
CA ASP A 134 -15.17 -12.30 11.15
C ASP A 134 -14.17 -11.15 10.94
N ALA A 135 -13.38 -11.17 9.86
CA ALA A 135 -12.41 -10.13 9.59
C ALA A 135 -13.07 -8.81 9.21
N LYS A 136 -12.76 -7.76 9.96
CA LYS A 136 -13.03 -6.37 9.58
C LYS A 136 -11.99 -5.92 8.57
N ILE A 137 -12.36 -5.86 7.29
CA ILE A 137 -11.44 -5.44 6.23
C ILE A 137 -12.21 -4.70 5.15
N ASP A 138 -11.66 -3.59 4.66
CA ASP A 138 -12.24 -2.86 3.54
C ASP A 138 -11.20 -2.15 2.68
N LEU A 139 -11.63 -1.80 1.46
CA LEU A 139 -10.83 -1.15 0.44
C LEU A 139 -11.13 0.35 0.41
N ILE A 140 -10.07 1.16 0.35
CA ILE A 140 -10.15 2.59 0.06
C ILE A 140 -9.39 2.84 -1.24
N PHE A 141 -10.08 3.40 -2.24
CA PHE A 141 -9.46 3.76 -3.51
C PHE A 141 -8.97 5.20 -3.45
N ILE A 142 -7.71 5.41 -3.82
CA ILE A 142 -7.11 6.73 -3.93
C ILE A 142 -7.15 7.14 -5.40
N ASP A 143 -7.90 8.20 -5.70
CA ASP A 143 -8.22 8.69 -7.05
C ASP A 143 -8.09 10.22 -7.15
N ASP A 144 -7.04 10.77 -6.53
CA ASP A 144 -6.75 12.19 -6.37
C ASP A 144 -6.30 12.92 -7.66
N ASP A 145 -6.02 12.21 -8.76
CA ASP A 145 -5.61 12.83 -10.02
C ASP A 145 -6.77 13.54 -10.73
N ILE A 146 -6.73 14.87 -10.71
CA ILE A 146 -7.70 15.76 -11.38
C ILE A 146 -7.22 16.22 -12.76
N ALA A 147 -6.15 15.62 -13.32
CA ALA A 147 -5.65 16.00 -14.64
C ALA A 147 -6.49 15.43 -15.80
N LEU A 148 -7.22 14.33 -15.56
CA LEU A 148 -8.05 13.70 -16.58
C LEU A 148 -9.40 14.43 -16.69
N GLU A 149 -9.77 14.83 -17.91
CA GLU A 149 -11.15 15.22 -18.21
C GLU A 149 -12.06 13.98 -18.17
N GLU A 150 -13.35 14.14 -17.85
CA GLU A 150 -14.33 13.04 -17.73
C GLU A 150 -14.28 12.10 -18.95
N ASN A 151 -13.64 10.95 -18.79
CA ASN A 151 -13.44 9.99 -19.88
C ASN A 151 -14.61 9.01 -19.98
N ASN A 152 -15.84 9.49 -20.23
CA ASN A 152 -17.04 8.75 -20.69
C ASN A 152 -17.17 7.26 -20.26
N GLY A 153 -16.80 6.90 -19.02
CA GLY A 153 -16.85 5.52 -18.51
C GLY A 153 -15.87 4.50 -19.11
N LEU A 154 -14.87 4.91 -19.91
CA LEU A 154 -13.89 4.01 -20.54
C LEU A 154 -12.71 3.62 -19.62
N THR A 155 -12.57 4.29 -18.48
CA THR A 155 -11.48 4.10 -17.52
C THR A 155 -12.03 3.84 -16.12
N THR A 156 -11.19 3.43 -15.18
CA THR A 156 -11.54 3.18 -13.77
C THR A 156 -11.83 4.45 -12.96
N GLY A 157 -12.04 5.59 -13.62
CA GLY A 157 -12.09 6.92 -12.99
C GLY A 157 -10.72 7.59 -12.94
N ASN A 158 -10.58 8.56 -12.03
CA ASN A 158 -9.34 9.30 -11.81
C ASN A 158 -8.23 8.37 -11.30
N ARG A 159 -6.97 8.63 -11.68
CA ARG A 159 -5.83 7.85 -11.17
C ARG A 159 -5.54 8.24 -9.72
N GLY A 160 -4.88 7.35 -8.98
CA GLY A 160 -4.26 7.71 -7.71
C GLY A 160 -2.80 8.15 -7.93
N LEU A 161 -2.37 9.19 -7.22
CA LEU A 161 -1.02 9.75 -7.28
C LEU A 161 -0.48 10.02 -5.85
N ALA A 162 0.21 11.14 -5.62
CA ALA A 162 0.95 11.42 -4.40
C ALA A 162 0.04 11.85 -3.24
N GLY A 163 -1.21 12.22 -3.49
CA GLY A 163 -2.21 12.47 -2.45
C GLY A 163 -2.41 11.29 -1.49
N ALA A 164 -2.08 10.07 -1.94
CA ALA A 164 -1.99 8.86 -1.13
C ALA A 164 -1.20 9.06 0.19
N ILE A 165 -0.12 9.84 0.13
CA ILE A 165 0.79 10.05 1.27
C ILE A 165 0.06 10.75 2.42
N LEU A 166 -0.82 11.71 2.11
CA LEU A 166 -1.61 12.44 3.12
C LEU A 166 -2.55 11.49 3.86
N VAL A 167 -3.21 10.61 3.12
CA VAL A 167 -4.10 9.59 3.69
C VAL A 167 -3.32 8.65 4.60
N PHE A 168 -2.15 8.16 4.16
CA PHE A 168 -1.34 7.23 4.95
C PHE A 168 -0.89 7.84 6.27
N GLN A 169 -0.47 9.10 6.27
CA GLN A 169 0.03 9.77 7.47
C GLN A 169 -1.10 10.11 8.45
N ILE A 170 -2.21 10.64 7.96
CA ILE A 170 -3.34 11.02 8.83
C ILE A 170 -3.98 9.77 9.43
N ILE A 171 -4.31 8.78 8.60
CA ILE A 171 -4.93 7.54 9.10
C ILE A 171 -3.92 6.71 9.90
N GLY A 172 -2.64 6.75 9.53
CA GLY A 172 -1.55 6.15 10.30
C GLY A 172 -1.43 6.73 11.70
N TYR A 173 -1.56 8.04 11.86
CA TYR A 173 -1.64 8.68 13.17
C TYR A 173 -2.86 8.20 13.98
N LEU A 174 -4.06 8.23 13.39
CA LEU A 174 -5.27 7.80 14.08
C LEU A 174 -5.21 6.33 14.52
N SER A 175 -4.65 5.46 13.68
CA SER A 175 -4.39 4.05 13.99
C SER A 175 -3.38 3.92 15.14
N GLU A 176 -2.28 4.66 15.08
CA GLU A 176 -1.21 4.57 16.06
C GLU A 176 -1.65 5.06 17.45
N GLU A 177 -2.40 6.15 17.53
CA GLU A 177 -2.93 6.68 18.79
C GLU A 177 -4.23 5.98 19.24
N ASN A 178 -4.79 5.10 18.39
CA ASN A 178 -6.04 4.40 18.63
C ASN A 178 -7.20 5.37 18.95
N GLU A 179 -7.25 6.49 18.23
CA GLU A 179 -8.20 7.59 18.46
C GLU A 179 -9.59 7.33 17.85
N LYS A 180 -9.67 6.47 16.83
CA LYS A 180 -10.90 6.16 16.10
C LYS A 180 -11.06 4.67 15.87
N GLU A 181 -12.30 4.23 15.71
CA GLU A 181 -12.59 2.84 15.31
C GLU A 181 -12.49 2.67 13.78
N PHE A 182 -12.47 1.42 13.34
CA PHE A 182 -12.33 1.03 11.93
C PHE A 182 -13.28 1.78 10.99
N GLU A 183 -14.58 1.81 11.31
CA GLU A 183 -15.62 2.42 10.47
C GLU A 183 -15.49 3.96 10.38
N GLU A 184 -14.92 4.59 11.41
CA GLU A 184 -14.66 6.03 11.41
C GLU A 184 -13.43 6.37 10.58
N MET A 185 -12.38 5.54 10.64
CA MET A 185 -11.19 5.71 9.79
C MET A 185 -11.51 5.52 8.30
N LEU A 186 -12.45 4.63 7.94
CA LEU A 186 -12.90 4.49 6.55
C LEU A 186 -13.58 5.79 6.06
N LYS A 187 -14.41 6.42 6.89
CA LYS A 187 -15.06 7.70 6.56
C LYS A 187 -14.04 8.82 6.41
N GLU A 188 -13.14 8.93 7.38
CA GLU A 188 -12.05 9.92 7.36
C GLU A 188 -11.17 9.76 6.11
N SER A 189 -10.83 8.52 5.75
CA SER A 189 -10.04 8.23 4.56
C SER A 189 -10.70 8.79 3.30
N ASN A 190 -12.00 8.54 3.11
CA ASN A 190 -12.75 9.07 1.98
C ASN A 190 -12.89 10.59 2.03
N GLU A 191 -13.09 11.18 3.22
CA GLU A 191 -13.16 12.63 3.37
C GLU A 191 -11.85 13.31 2.97
N ILE A 192 -10.69 12.76 3.39
CA ILE A 192 -9.38 13.26 2.98
C ILE A 192 -9.25 13.17 1.46
N ILE A 193 -9.54 12.02 0.86
CA ILE A 193 -9.40 11.79 -0.59
C ILE A 193 -10.27 12.78 -1.38
N ASN A 194 -11.52 13.01 -0.96
CA ASN A 194 -12.43 13.96 -1.62
C ASN A 194 -11.95 15.43 -1.52
N ASN A 195 -11.03 15.73 -0.61
CA ASN A 195 -10.47 17.07 -0.41
C ASN A 195 -9.03 17.22 -0.94
N VAL A 196 -8.49 16.18 -1.59
CA VAL A 196 -7.16 16.21 -2.21
C VAL A 196 -7.29 16.12 -3.72
N GLY A 197 -6.65 17.05 -4.42
CA GLY A 197 -6.57 17.05 -5.88
C GLY A 197 -5.15 17.30 -6.34
N GLU A 198 -4.60 16.38 -7.12
CA GLU A 198 -3.29 16.51 -7.76
C GLU A 198 -3.48 16.68 -9.27
N LYS A 199 -2.76 17.63 -9.87
CA LYS A 199 -2.72 17.80 -11.32
C LYS A 199 -1.29 17.74 -11.81
N VAL A 200 -0.95 16.67 -12.54
CA VAL A 200 0.33 16.60 -13.25
C VAL A 200 0.24 17.50 -14.48
N LEU A 201 0.96 18.61 -14.47
CA LEU A 201 1.09 19.48 -15.63
C LEU A 201 2.00 18.81 -16.66
N ASN A 202 1.49 18.58 -17.87
CA ASN A 202 2.32 18.16 -18.98
C ASN A 202 3.26 19.33 -19.33
N SER A 203 4.56 19.17 -19.06
CA SER A 203 5.64 20.06 -19.48
C SER A 203 6.02 19.82 -20.94
#